data_AF-A0A959FSR7-F1
#
_entry.id   AF-A0A959FSR7-F1
#
_cell.length_a   1.000
_cell.length_b   1.000
_cell.length_c   1.000
_cell.angle_alpha   90.00
_cell.angle_beta   90.00
_cell.angle_gamma   90.00
#
_symmetry.space_group_name_H-M   'P 1'
#
loop_
_entity.id
_entity.type
_entity.pdbx_description
1 polymer ?
#
loop_
_entity_poly.entity_id
_entity_poly.type
_entity_poly.pdbx_seq_one_letter_code
_entity_poly.pdbx_strand_id
1 'polypeptide(L)'
;MHNWLSLSEEVRDTLAAGGPVVALESTIISHGMPYPRNVETALRVEATVREQGAVPATIAILDGKLRAGLSVEEIETLGQL
;
A
#
# COMPACT_ATOMS: atom_id res chain seq x y z
N MET A 1 0.13 13.72 14.29
CA MET A 1 -0.37 13.12 13.03
C MET A 1 -1.70 13.77 12.70
N HIS A 2 -1.94 14.07 11.44
CA HIS A 2 -3.20 14.69 11.02
C HIS A 2 -4.34 13.67 11.05
N ASN A 3 -5.54 14.06 11.51
CA ASN A 3 -6.69 13.15 11.65
C ASN A 3 -7.16 12.52 10.31
N TRP A 4 -6.73 13.08 9.19
CA TRP A 4 -7.05 12.64 7.82
C TRP A 4 -6.02 11.66 7.23
N LEU A 5 -4.89 11.42 7.89
CA LEU A 5 -3.82 10.53 7.43
C LEU A 5 -3.59 9.40 8.44
N SER A 6 -3.59 8.17 7.95
CA SER A 6 -3.25 6.97 8.70
C SER A 6 -2.11 6.22 8.01
N LEU A 7 -1.05 5.94 8.76
CA LEU A 7 0.06 5.10 8.33
C LEU A 7 -0.11 3.72 8.96
N SER A 8 0.29 2.65 8.27
CA SER A 8 0.51 1.37 8.94
C SER A 8 1.61 1.51 10.01
N GLU A 9 1.61 0.63 11.01
CA GLU A 9 2.64 0.63 12.06
C GLU A 9 4.03 0.47 11.45
N GLU A 10 4.18 -0.44 10.49
CA GLU A 10 5.45 -0.71 9.82
C GLU A 10 6.00 0.51 9.07
N VAL A 11 5.14 1.23 8.34
CA VAL A 11 5.53 2.45 7.61
C VAL A 11 5.90 3.56 8.59
N ARG A 12 5.08 3.77 9.62
CA ARG A 12 5.33 4.80 10.65
C ARG A 12 6.67 4.56 11.35
N ASP A 13 6.91 3.33 11.79
CA ASP A 13 8.07 2.98 12.60
C ASP A 13 9.35 3.01 11.76
N THR A 14 9.28 2.58 10.49
CA THR A 14 10.39 2.68 9.53
C THR A 14 10.77 4.12 9.23
N LEU A 15 9.78 5.00 8.99
CA LEU A 15 10.02 6.43 8.79
C LEU A 15 10.62 7.09 10.04
N ALA A 16 10.13 6.73 11.23
CA ALA A 16 10.66 7.25 12.50
C ALA A 16 12.12 6.84 12.73
N ALA A 17 12.52 5.66 12.25
CA ALA A 17 13.90 5.18 12.28
C ALA A 17 14.80 5.74 11.16
N GLY A 18 14.26 6.57 10.25
CA GLY A 18 14.97 7.06 9.07
C GLY A 18 15.25 5.98 8.02
N GLY A 19 14.50 4.87 8.07
CA GLY A 19 14.62 3.75 7.14
C GLY A 19 13.93 4.00 5.79
N PRO A 20 14.25 3.19 4.77
CA PRO A 20 13.71 3.35 3.42
C PRO A 20 12.25 2.88 3.31
N VAL A 21 11.39 3.73 2.74
CA VAL A 21 10.00 3.42 2.39
C VAL A 21 9.76 3.71 0.92
N VAL A 22 9.07 2.82 0.22
CA VAL A 22 8.69 2.99 -1.19
C VAL A 22 7.17 3.11 -1.28
N ALA A 23 6.69 4.26 -1.75
CA ALA A 23 5.27 4.48 -2.01
C ALA A 23 4.83 3.74 -3.29
N LEU A 24 3.65 3.12 -3.25
CA LEU A 24 3.02 2.43 -4.38
C LEU A 24 1.60 2.96 -4.59
N GLU A 25 1.15 3.11 -5.83
CA GLU A 25 -0.18 3.65 -6.14
C GLU A 25 -1.29 2.60 -6.11
N SER A 26 -2.53 3.02 -5.80
CA SER A 26 -3.72 2.16 -5.85
C SER A 26 -4.49 2.18 -7.17
N THR A 27 -4.30 3.19 -8.03
CA THR A 27 -5.09 3.35 -9.27
C THR A 27 -4.90 2.16 -10.21
N ILE A 28 -3.66 1.67 -10.37
CA ILE A 28 -3.37 0.47 -11.15
C ILE A 28 -4.10 -0.79 -10.63
N ILE A 29 -4.40 -0.83 -9.33
CA ILE A 29 -5.10 -1.95 -8.68
C ILE A 29 -6.57 -1.94 -9.08
N SER A 30 -7.26 -0.80 -8.94
CA SER A 30 -8.70 -0.73 -9.23
C SER A 30 -9.03 -0.56 -10.72
N HIS A 31 -8.20 0.15 -11.50
CA HIS A 31 -8.56 0.55 -12.87
C HIS A 31 -7.53 0.13 -13.94
N GLY A 32 -6.32 -0.28 -13.53
CA GLY A 32 -5.23 -0.54 -14.46
C GLY A 32 -5.10 -1.99 -14.93
N MET A 33 -5.60 -2.96 -14.15
CA MET A 33 -5.50 -4.38 -14.44
C MET A 33 -6.78 -5.12 -14.05
N PRO A 34 -7.15 -6.21 -14.74
CA PRO A 34 -8.31 -7.00 -14.37
C PRO A 34 -8.05 -7.83 -13.10
N TYR A 35 -9.11 -8.04 -12.31
CA TYR A 35 -9.10 -9.02 -11.23
C TYR A 35 -8.96 -10.46 -11.75
N PRO A 36 -8.19 -11.35 -11.09
CA PRO A 36 -7.41 -11.17 -9.85
C PRO A 36 -5.98 -10.65 -10.06
N ARG A 37 -5.56 -10.42 -11.31
CA ARG A 37 -4.18 -10.06 -11.66
C ARG A 37 -3.74 -8.74 -11.04
N ASN A 38 -4.66 -7.80 -10.84
CA ASN A 38 -4.40 -6.55 -10.13
C ASN A 38 -3.87 -6.78 -8.70
N VAL A 39 -4.57 -7.59 -7.89
CA VAL A 39 -4.20 -7.95 -6.53
C VAL A 39 -2.88 -8.72 -6.52
N GLU A 40 -2.76 -9.75 -7.36
CA GLU A 40 -1.54 -10.54 -7.48
C GLU A 40 -0.32 -9.68 -7.82
N THR A 41 -0.51 -8.71 -8.72
CA THR A 41 0.56 -7.80 -9.12
C THR A 41 0.91 -6.83 -7.99
N ALA A 42 -0.08 -6.26 -7.29
CA ALA A 42 0.16 -5.39 -6.15
C ALA A 42 0.97 -6.08 -5.06
N LEU A 43 0.54 -7.28 -4.63
CA LEU A 43 1.22 -8.06 -3.60
C LEU A 43 2.63 -8.48 -4.04
N ARG A 44 2.82 -8.83 -5.31
CA ARG A 44 4.15 -9.16 -5.83
C ARG A 44 5.08 -7.94 -5.83
N VAL A 45 4.58 -6.76 -6.18
CA VAL A 45 5.38 -5.52 -6.14
C VAL A 45 5.75 -5.18 -4.69
N GLU A 46 4.84 -5.32 -3.73
CA GLU A 46 5.16 -5.16 -2.31
C GLU A 46 6.26 -6.13 -1.86
N ALA A 47 6.16 -7.40 -2.24
CA ALA A 47 7.18 -8.40 -1.94
C ALA A 47 8.55 -8.02 -2.55
N THR A 48 8.57 -7.56 -3.80
CA THR A 48 9.82 -7.09 -4.45
C THR A 48 10.45 -5.91 -3.70
N VAL A 49 9.66 -4.96 -3.22
CA VAL A 49 10.18 -3.84 -2.41
C VAL A 49 10.84 -4.36 -1.12
N ARG A 50 10.20 -5.33 -0.45
CA ARG A 50 10.74 -5.96 0.77
C ARG A 50 12.03 -6.70 0.51
N GLU A 51 12.11 -7.46 -0.58
CA GLU A 51 13.32 -8.17 -1.01
C GLU A 51 14.51 -7.22 -1.25
N GLN A 52 14.26 -5.97 -1.62
CA GLN A 52 15.29 -4.93 -1.78
C GLN A 52 15.61 -4.17 -0.48
N GLY A 53 15.05 -4.58 0.65
CA GLY A 53 15.34 -4.01 1.97
C GLY A 53 14.60 -2.72 2.29
N ALA A 54 13.51 -2.41 1.59
CA ALA A 54 12.64 -1.27 1.89
C ALA A 54 11.24 -1.73 2.34
N VAL A 55 10.52 -0.85 3.02
CA VAL A 55 9.12 -1.10 3.40
C VAL A 55 8.19 -0.54 2.31
N PRO A 56 7.29 -1.36 1.73
CA PRO A 56 6.28 -0.88 0.80
C PRO A 56 5.19 -0.11 1.55
N ALA A 57 4.71 0.95 0.91
CA ALA A 57 3.55 1.70 1.35
C ALA A 57 2.60 1.86 0.16
N THR A 58 1.73 0.87 -0.07
CA THR A 58 0.60 1.07 -0.99
C THR A 58 -0.31 2.16 -0.41
N ILE A 59 -0.66 3.15 -1.24
CA ILE A 59 -1.42 4.33 -0.84
C ILE A 59 -2.78 4.33 -1.51
N ALA A 60 -3.82 4.51 -0.71
CA ALA A 60 -5.19 4.67 -1.19
C ALA A 60 -5.99 5.64 -0.30
N ILE A 61 -7.19 5.99 -0.76
CA ILE A 61 -8.20 6.65 0.05
C ILE A 61 -9.25 5.61 0.40
N LEU A 62 -9.37 5.27 1.68
CA LEU A 62 -10.36 4.33 2.21
C LEU A 62 -11.22 5.06 3.24
N ASP A 63 -12.54 5.00 3.09
CA ASP A 63 -13.52 5.65 3.97
C ASP A 63 -13.22 7.14 4.23
N GLY A 64 -12.77 7.86 3.20
CA GLY A 64 -12.43 9.29 3.28
C GLY A 64 -11.12 9.60 4.03
N LYS A 65 -10.31 8.59 4.36
CA LYS A 65 -8.99 8.75 4.99
C LYS A 65 -7.87 8.37 4.03
N LEU A 66 -6.80 9.18 4.03
CA LEU A 66 -5.55 8.84 3.36
C LEU A 66 -4.87 7.71 4.14
N ARG A 67 -4.56 6.61 3.45
CA ARG A 67 -3.89 5.44 4.00
C ARG A 67 -2.56 5.23 3.30
N ALA A 68 -1.50 4.96 4.06
CA ALA A 68 -0.21 4.55 3.50
C ALA A 68 0.30 3.29 4.22
N GLY A 69 0.48 2.22 3.45
CA GLY A 69 0.62 0.86 3.96
C GLY A 69 -0.76 0.25 4.15
N LEU A 70 -1.26 -0.41 3.11
CA LEU A 70 -2.54 -1.12 3.16
C LEU A 70 -2.34 -2.55 3.66
N SER A 71 -3.40 -3.13 4.24
CA SER A 71 -3.44 -4.57 4.48
C SER A 71 -3.72 -5.35 3.19
N VAL A 72 -3.50 -6.67 3.22
CA VAL A 72 -3.82 -7.55 2.09
C VAL A 72 -5.32 -7.48 1.77
N GLU A 73 -6.18 -7.45 2.80
CA GLU A 73 -7.63 -7.35 2.66
C GLU A 73 -8.08 -6.02 2.05
N GLU A 74 -7.40 -4.92 2.40
CA GLU A 74 -7.66 -3.60 1.80
C GLU A 74 -7.25 -3.59 0.31
N ILE A 75 -6.11 -4.22 -0.04
CA ILE A 75 -5.68 -4.41 -1.44
C ILE A 75 -6.68 -5.28 -2.22
N GLU A 76 -7.14 -6.38 -1.63
CA GLU A 76 -8.15 -7.25 -2.23
C GLU A 76 -9.47 -6.52 -2.47
N THR A 77 -9.90 -5.71 -1.50
CA THR A 77 -11.10 -4.89 -1.61
C THR A 77 -10.97 -3.94 -2.79
N LEU A 78 -9.85 -3.22 -2.92
CA LEU A 78 -9.59 -2.31 -4.04
C LEU A 78 -9.55 -3.01 -5.40
N GLY A 79 -9.10 -4.26 -5.44
CA GLY A 79 -9.03 -5.04 -6.67
C GLY A 79 -10.39 -5.57 -7.16
N GLN A 80 -11.42 -5.54 -6.31
CA GLN A 80 -12.78 -5.97 -6.64
C GLN A 80 -13.73 -4.79 -6.97
N LEU A 81 -13.27 -3.55 -6.78
CA LEU A 81 -13.98 -2.33 -7.20
C LEU A 81 -13.89 -2.15 -8.72
#